data_AF-A0A2I1BXY1-F1
#
_entry.id   AF-A0A2I1BXY1-F1
#
_cell.length_a   1.000
_cell.length_b   1.000
_cell.length_c   1.000
_cell.angle_alpha   90.00
_cell.angle_beta   90.00
_cell.angle_gamma   90.00
#
_symmetry.space_group_name_H-M   'P 1'
#
loop_
_entity.id
_entity.type
_entity.pdbx_description
1 polymer ?
#
loop_
_entity_poly.entity_id
_entity_poly.type
_entity_poly.pdbx_seq_one_letter_code
_entity_poly.pdbx_strand_id
1 'polypeptide(L)'
;MEWLEKYLIIRGGRCKPTNIEAPKSEWPDSPVEPVGPCRDAFNVQRKLFVDLEKLCTLADKCQDTAIVNAIESRFLRKHAKHLKNMGDLLQQVTRVSKQPGLGLYHLDAELRHNNGCIPWMSMNDPDTIEEGIRAVGTKVKPLLHLGCCDSLCITMSQKLEQRANSKGL
;
A
#
# COMPACT_ATOMS: atom_id res chain seq x y z
N MET A 1 9.05 -0.38 -20.45
CA MET A 1 10.05 -1.05 -19.61
C MET A 1 11.46 -0.54 -19.94
N GLU A 2 11.67 0.78 -20.08
CA GLU A 2 12.96 1.33 -20.58
C GLU A 2 13.60 2.32 -19.61
N TRP A 3 12.95 2.61 -18.47
CA TRP A 3 13.39 3.71 -17.61
C TRP A 3 14.77 3.43 -16.98
N LEU A 4 15.01 2.22 -16.48
CA LEU A 4 16.30 1.84 -15.90
C LEU A 4 17.43 1.87 -16.93
N GLU A 5 17.16 1.44 -18.17
CA GLU A 5 18.13 1.49 -19.26
C GLU A 5 18.47 2.94 -19.63
N LYS A 6 17.46 3.79 -19.79
CA LYS A 6 17.64 5.23 -20.04
C LYS A 6 18.38 5.90 -18.88
N TYR A 7 18.05 5.56 -17.65
CA TYR A 7 18.73 6.07 -16.46
C TYR A 7 20.21 5.71 -16.48
N LEU A 8 20.55 4.46 -16.81
CA LEU A 8 21.92 4.00 -16.94
C LEU A 8 22.70 4.78 -18.01
N ILE A 9 22.08 5.03 -19.17
CA ILE A 9 22.68 5.83 -20.25
C ILE A 9 22.92 7.27 -19.81
N ILE A 10 21.94 7.90 -19.13
CA ILE A 10 22.06 9.28 -18.61
C ILE A 10 23.20 9.40 -17.60
N ARG A 11 23.42 8.38 -16.77
CA ARG A 11 24.52 8.33 -15.80
C ARG A 11 25.87 7.92 -16.43
N GLY A 12 25.96 7.78 -17.75
CA GLY A 12 27.18 7.42 -18.47
C GLY A 12 27.53 5.93 -18.44
N GLY A 13 26.62 5.08 -17.95
CA GLY A 13 26.77 3.63 -17.92
C GLY A 13 26.43 2.97 -19.26
N ARG A 14 26.72 1.66 -19.36
CA ARG A 14 26.42 0.85 -20.56
C ARG A 14 25.49 -0.29 -20.19
N CYS A 15 24.35 -0.37 -20.87
CA CYS A 15 23.41 -1.47 -20.67
C CYS A 15 23.99 -2.74 -21.31
N LYS A 16 23.91 -3.86 -20.59
CA LYS A 16 24.27 -5.18 -21.10
C LYS A 16 23.09 -6.13 -20.84
N PRO A 17 22.15 -6.22 -21.79
CA PRO A 17 21.02 -7.14 -21.67
C PRO A 17 21.53 -8.57 -21.48
N THR A 18 20.99 -9.26 -20.48
CA THR A 18 21.26 -10.68 -20.23
C THR A 18 20.12 -11.52 -20.81
N ASN A 19 20.41 -12.80 -21.07
CA ASN A 19 19.39 -13.71 -21.56
C ASN A 19 18.24 -13.86 -20.55
N ILE A 20 17.01 -13.87 -21.03
CA ILE A 20 15.82 -14.11 -20.21
C ILE A 20 15.48 -15.59 -20.33
N GLU A 21 15.58 -16.34 -19.24
CA GLU A 21 15.25 -17.76 -19.23
C GLU A 21 13.73 -17.97 -19.36
N ALA A 22 13.35 -19.04 -20.07
CA ALA A 22 11.96 -19.42 -20.20
C ALA A 22 11.37 -19.80 -18.81
N PRO A 23 10.15 -19.34 -18.48
CA PRO A 23 9.50 -19.73 -17.23
C PRO A 23 9.23 -21.23 -17.23
N LYS A 24 9.49 -21.89 -16.09
CA LYS A 24 9.34 -23.34 -15.91
C LYS A 24 7.98 -23.74 -15.32
N SER A 25 7.03 -22.81 -15.32
CA SER A 25 5.75 -22.99 -14.65
C SER A 25 4.76 -23.71 -15.58
N GLU A 26 4.25 -24.84 -15.11
CA GLU A 26 3.13 -25.56 -15.73
C GLU A 26 1.99 -25.62 -14.72
N TRP A 27 0.77 -25.28 -15.16
CA TRP A 27 -0.41 -25.29 -14.30
C TRP A 27 -1.45 -26.25 -14.90
N PRO A 28 -2.01 -27.17 -14.10
CA PRO A 28 -2.96 -28.16 -14.61
C PRO A 28 -4.29 -27.52 -15.00
N ASP A 29 -4.82 -27.92 -16.16
CA ASP A 29 -6.15 -27.46 -16.62
C ASP A 29 -7.31 -28.13 -15.87
N SER A 30 -7.09 -29.32 -15.31
CA SER A 30 -8.12 -30.09 -14.60
C SER A 30 -7.55 -30.96 -13.48
N PRO A 31 -8.07 -30.86 -12.23
CA PRO A 31 -8.98 -29.81 -11.76
C PRO A 31 -8.28 -28.43 -11.74
N VAL A 32 -9.02 -27.37 -12.04
CA VAL A 32 -8.50 -26.00 -12.00
C VAL A 32 -8.05 -25.67 -10.57
N GLU A 33 -6.75 -25.42 -10.40
CA GLU A 33 -6.11 -25.08 -9.13
C GLU A 33 -5.52 -23.66 -9.25
N PRO A 34 -6.21 -22.61 -8.76
CA PRO A 34 -5.81 -21.23 -8.95
C PRO A 34 -4.88 -20.68 -7.86
N VAL A 35 -4.74 -21.38 -6.72
CA VAL A 35 -3.93 -20.89 -5.60
C VAL A 35 -2.44 -20.97 -5.93
N GLY A 36 -1.98 -22.05 -6.56
CA GLY A 36 -0.60 -22.24 -7.02
C GLY A 36 -0.13 -21.11 -7.94
N PRO A 37 -0.78 -20.86 -9.09
CA PRO A 37 -0.44 -19.76 -9.99
C PRO A 37 -0.41 -18.39 -9.30
N CYS A 38 -1.42 -18.08 -8.47
CA CYS A 38 -1.46 -16.80 -7.74
C CYS A 38 -0.32 -16.68 -6.70
N ARG A 39 0.04 -17.78 -6.03
CA ARG A 39 1.14 -17.83 -5.08
C ARG A 39 2.49 -17.65 -5.77
N ASP A 40 2.67 -18.27 -6.93
CA ASP A 40 3.88 -18.13 -7.73
C ASP A 40 4.05 -16.69 -8.23
N ALA A 41 2.98 -16.09 -8.74
CA ALA A 41 2.97 -14.67 -9.13
C ALA A 41 3.32 -13.74 -7.95
N PHE A 42 2.73 -13.97 -6.77
CA PHE A 42 3.06 -13.22 -5.55
C PHE A 42 4.54 -13.39 -5.17
N ASN A 43 5.09 -14.60 -5.25
CA ASN A 43 6.49 -14.86 -4.93
C ASN A 43 7.45 -14.17 -5.90
N VAL A 44 7.13 -14.13 -7.19
CA VAL A 44 7.91 -13.38 -8.19
C VAL A 44 7.89 -11.89 -7.85
N GLN A 45 6.73 -11.33 -7.55
CA GLN A 45 6.61 -9.92 -7.16
C GLN A 45 7.39 -9.59 -5.89
N ARG A 46 7.35 -10.48 -4.88
CA ARG A 46 8.12 -10.37 -3.65
C ARG A 46 9.62 -10.40 -3.93
N LYS A 47 10.08 -11.31 -4.79
CA LYS A 47 11.49 -11.41 -5.17
C LYS A 47 11.97 -10.13 -5.87
N LEU A 48 11.17 -9.59 -6.79
CA LEU A 48 11.46 -8.31 -7.44
C LEU A 48 11.57 -7.16 -6.43
N PHE A 49 10.68 -7.11 -5.44
CA PHE A 49 10.74 -6.09 -4.39
C PHE A 49 12.03 -6.19 -3.56
N VAL A 50 12.38 -7.40 -3.12
CA VAL A 50 13.62 -7.65 -2.37
C VAL A 50 14.87 -7.29 -3.19
N ASP A 51 14.87 -7.57 -4.49
CA ASP A 51 16.00 -7.24 -5.36
C ASP A 51 16.13 -5.71 -5.56
N LEU A 52 15.01 -4.96 -5.57
CA LEU A 52 15.03 -3.49 -5.54
C LEU A 52 15.57 -2.95 -4.21
N GLU A 53 15.20 -3.53 -3.07
CA GLU A 53 15.74 -3.14 -1.75
C GLU A 53 17.25 -3.39 -1.65
N LYS A 54 17.73 -4.52 -2.18
CA LYS A 54 19.17 -4.80 -2.27
C LYS A 54 19.88 -3.77 -3.15
N LEU A 55 19.26 -3.37 -4.27
CA LEU A 55 19.82 -2.34 -5.15
C LEU A 55 19.91 -0.99 -4.44
N CYS A 56 18.89 -0.58 -3.68
CA CYS A 56 18.95 0.61 -2.84
C CYS A 56 20.06 0.51 -1.78
N THR A 57 20.16 -0.64 -1.09
CA THR A 57 21.20 -0.86 -0.07
C THR A 57 22.62 -0.79 -0.68
N LEU A 58 22.80 -1.33 -1.88
CA LEU A 58 24.08 -1.25 -2.60
C LEU A 58 24.39 0.19 -3.00
N ALA A 59 23.41 0.92 -3.52
CA ALA A 59 23.56 2.31 -3.91
C ALA A 59 23.91 3.21 -2.71
N ASP A 60 23.27 2.99 -1.57
CA ASP A 60 23.53 3.71 -0.32
C ASP A 60 24.96 3.46 0.19
N LYS A 61 25.43 2.21 0.13
CA LYS A 61 26.85 1.87 0.43
C LYS A 61 27.84 2.58 -0.49
N CYS A 62 27.47 2.80 -1.76
CA CYS A 62 28.26 3.55 -2.72
C CYS A 62 28.04 5.08 -2.64
N GLN A 63 27.21 5.55 -1.72
CA GLN A 63 26.83 6.96 -1.56
C GLN A 63 26.21 7.59 -2.82
N ASP A 64 25.55 6.77 -3.67
CA ASP A 64 24.81 7.26 -4.83
C ASP A 64 23.36 7.61 -4.44
N THR A 65 23.19 8.80 -3.87
CA THR A 65 21.88 9.28 -3.42
C THR A 65 20.87 9.48 -4.56
N ALA A 66 21.36 9.74 -5.78
CA ALA A 66 20.50 9.99 -6.93
C ALA A 66 19.78 8.73 -7.41
N ILE A 67 20.42 7.55 -7.37
CA ILE A 67 19.75 6.30 -7.73
C ILE A 67 18.86 5.79 -6.60
N VAL A 68 19.26 5.97 -5.33
CA VAL A 68 18.41 5.64 -4.16
C VAL A 68 17.08 6.38 -4.27
N ASN A 69 17.12 7.72 -4.38
CA ASN A 69 15.91 8.55 -4.50
C ASN A 69 15.04 8.14 -5.69
N ALA A 70 15.65 7.81 -6.83
CA ALA A 70 14.90 7.43 -8.02
C ALA A 70 14.23 6.05 -7.88
N ILE A 71 14.90 5.08 -7.24
CA ILE A 71 14.33 3.75 -6.99
C ILE A 71 13.20 3.84 -5.95
N GLU A 72 13.42 4.53 -4.85
CA GLU A 72 12.44 4.69 -3.77
C GLU A 72 11.15 5.35 -4.28
N SER A 73 11.28 6.50 -4.94
CA SER A 73 10.14 7.28 -5.40
C SER A 73 9.35 6.60 -6.53
N ARG A 74 10.03 5.96 -7.48
CA ARG A 74 9.37 5.42 -8.69
C ARG A 74 8.99 3.96 -8.60
N PHE A 75 9.76 3.14 -7.88
CA PHE A 75 9.62 1.68 -7.90
C PHE A 75 9.17 1.12 -6.55
N LEU A 76 9.87 1.39 -5.44
CA LEU A 76 9.55 0.74 -4.16
C LEU A 76 8.12 1.02 -3.71
N ARG A 77 7.66 2.27 -3.77
CA ARG A 77 6.28 2.64 -3.43
C ARG A 77 5.25 1.88 -4.26
N LYS A 78 5.45 1.79 -5.58
CA LYS A 78 4.54 1.09 -6.49
C LYS A 78 4.55 -0.42 -6.25
N HIS A 79 5.73 -1.00 -6.07
CA HIS A 79 5.87 -2.44 -5.83
C HIS A 79 5.29 -2.84 -4.47
N ALA A 80 5.40 -2.01 -3.44
CA ALA A 80 4.74 -2.23 -2.15
C ALA A 80 3.21 -2.30 -2.29
N LYS A 81 2.61 -1.35 -3.02
CA LYS A 81 1.17 -1.37 -3.36
C LYS A 81 0.79 -2.64 -4.13
N HIS A 82 1.57 -3.01 -5.14
CA HIS A 82 1.33 -4.23 -5.92
C HIS A 82 1.44 -5.50 -5.06
N LEU A 83 2.41 -5.56 -4.14
CA LEU A 83 2.59 -6.71 -3.26
C LEU A 83 1.39 -6.89 -2.33
N LYS A 84 0.89 -5.79 -1.76
CA LYS A 84 -0.33 -5.80 -0.95
C LYS A 84 -1.55 -6.27 -1.77
N ASN A 85 -1.73 -5.71 -2.97
CA ASN A 85 -2.80 -6.09 -3.88
C ASN A 85 -2.76 -7.59 -4.23
N MET A 86 -1.60 -8.12 -4.61
CA MET A 86 -1.45 -9.56 -4.89
C MET A 86 -1.67 -10.42 -3.65
N GLY A 87 -1.25 -9.96 -2.47
CA GLY A 87 -1.51 -10.64 -1.20
C GLY A 87 -3.00 -10.76 -0.92
N ASP A 88 -3.78 -9.69 -1.14
CA ASP A 88 -5.23 -9.72 -0.94
C ASP A 88 -5.93 -10.61 -1.98
N LEU A 89 -5.48 -10.59 -3.24
CA LEU A 89 -5.97 -11.51 -4.26
C LEU A 89 -5.72 -12.97 -3.86
N LEU A 90 -4.50 -13.30 -3.43
CA LEU A 90 -4.17 -14.65 -2.98
C LEU A 90 -5.05 -15.10 -1.82
N GLN A 91 -5.35 -14.20 -0.87
CA GLN A 91 -6.29 -14.49 0.23
C GLN A 91 -7.70 -14.79 -0.29
N GLN A 92 -8.21 -13.99 -1.23
CA GLN A 92 -9.54 -14.24 -1.80
C GLN A 92 -9.59 -15.53 -2.61
N VAL A 93 -8.59 -15.79 -3.47
CA VAL A 93 -8.47 -17.04 -4.23
C VAL A 93 -8.45 -18.23 -3.28
N THR A 94 -7.64 -18.18 -2.23
CA THR A 94 -7.58 -19.25 -1.19
C THR A 94 -8.91 -19.43 -0.45
N ARG A 95 -9.66 -18.34 -0.24
CA ARG A 95 -10.97 -18.39 0.42
C ARG A 95 -12.00 -19.06 -0.47
N VAL A 96 -12.05 -18.70 -1.75
CA VAL A 96 -13.06 -19.21 -2.71
C VAL A 96 -12.71 -20.57 -3.30
N SER A 97 -11.43 -20.97 -3.30
CA SER A 97 -10.98 -22.26 -3.85
C SER A 97 -11.26 -23.46 -2.95
N LYS A 98 -11.78 -23.26 -1.72
CA LYS A 98 -12.17 -24.34 -0.81
C LYS A 98 -13.27 -25.24 -1.38
N GLN A 99 -14.15 -24.67 -2.20
CA GLN A 99 -15.18 -25.41 -2.93
C GLN A 99 -15.07 -25.05 -4.42
N PRO A 100 -15.02 -26.04 -5.31
CA PRO A 100 -14.89 -25.78 -6.74
C PRO A 100 -16.15 -25.11 -7.31
N GLY A 101 -15.96 -24.24 -8.31
CA GLY A 101 -17.04 -23.71 -9.14
C GLY A 101 -17.41 -22.26 -8.87
N LEU A 102 -18.46 -22.02 -8.09
CA LEU A 102 -19.18 -20.74 -8.08
C LEU A 102 -18.34 -19.55 -7.59
N GLY A 103 -17.58 -19.72 -6.50
CA GLY A 103 -16.77 -18.65 -5.93
C GLY A 103 -15.63 -18.21 -6.87
N LEU A 104 -15.00 -19.17 -7.54
CA LEU A 104 -13.96 -18.91 -8.55
C LEU A 104 -14.54 -18.24 -9.79
N TYR A 105 -15.71 -18.69 -10.25
CA TYR A 105 -16.40 -18.07 -11.38
C TYR A 105 -16.73 -16.59 -11.11
N HIS A 106 -17.28 -16.26 -9.93
CA HIS A 106 -17.55 -14.87 -9.58
C HIS A 106 -16.29 -14.02 -9.51
N LEU A 107 -15.22 -14.54 -8.89
CA LEU A 107 -13.95 -13.84 -8.79
C LEU A 107 -13.34 -13.58 -10.17
N ASP A 108 -13.34 -14.58 -11.06
CA ASP A 108 -12.86 -14.44 -12.44
C ASP A 108 -13.71 -13.44 -13.23
N ALA A 109 -15.04 -13.49 -13.11
CA ALA A 109 -15.93 -12.52 -13.74
C ALA A 109 -15.65 -11.09 -13.27
N GLU A 110 -15.40 -10.89 -11.97
CA GLU A 110 -15.07 -9.58 -11.40
C GLU A 110 -13.71 -9.07 -11.91
N LEU A 111 -12.70 -9.94 -11.98
CA LEU A 111 -11.39 -9.59 -12.52
C LEU A 111 -11.46 -9.23 -14.01
N ARG A 112 -12.22 -9.99 -14.80
CA ARG A 112 -12.44 -9.67 -16.23
C ARG A 112 -13.16 -8.34 -16.41
N HIS A 113 -14.16 -8.06 -15.58
CA HIS A 113 -14.88 -6.79 -15.61
C HIS A 113 -13.96 -5.59 -15.29
N ASN A 114 -12.98 -5.79 -14.42
CA ASN A 114 -12.04 -4.76 -13.98
C ASN A 114 -10.68 -4.81 -14.70
N ASN A 115 -10.58 -5.41 -15.90
CA ASN A 115 -9.33 -5.51 -16.68
C ASN A 115 -8.14 -6.13 -15.90
N GLY A 116 -8.42 -7.10 -15.01
CA GLY A 116 -7.42 -7.75 -14.16
C GLY A 116 -7.02 -6.93 -12.94
N CYS A 117 -7.59 -5.73 -12.73
CA CYS A 117 -7.46 -5.00 -11.49
C CYS A 117 -8.38 -5.62 -10.44
N ILE A 118 -7.87 -5.71 -9.22
CA ILE A 118 -8.65 -6.19 -8.09
C ILE A 118 -9.58 -5.03 -7.65
N PRO A 119 -10.89 -5.24 -7.46
CA PRO A 119 -11.84 -4.16 -7.20
C PRO A 119 -11.48 -3.27 -6.00
N TRP A 120 -10.82 -3.83 -4.98
CA TRP A 120 -10.37 -3.11 -3.79
C TRP A 120 -8.91 -2.61 -3.87
N MET A 121 -8.25 -2.64 -5.04
CA MET A 121 -6.88 -2.10 -5.21
C MET A 121 -6.76 -0.61 -4.85
N SER A 122 -7.84 0.16 -5.04
CA SER A 122 -7.90 1.59 -4.71
C SER A 122 -7.81 1.84 -3.21
N MET A 123 -8.29 0.92 -2.37
CA MET A 123 -8.21 1.01 -0.91
C MET A 123 -6.78 0.80 -0.38
N ASN A 124 -5.90 0.20 -1.18
CA ASN A 124 -4.51 -0.04 -0.83
C ASN A 124 -3.57 1.10 -1.29
N ASP A 125 -4.12 2.22 -1.77
CA ASP A 125 -3.33 3.39 -2.12
C ASP A 125 -3.04 4.26 -0.89
N PRO A 126 -1.79 4.41 -0.46
CA PRO A 126 -1.44 5.24 0.69
C PRO A 126 -1.92 6.69 0.54
N ASP A 127 -1.92 7.24 -0.68
CA ASP A 127 -2.37 8.63 -0.91
C ASP A 127 -3.87 8.76 -0.68
N THR A 128 -4.66 7.78 -1.13
CA THR A 128 -6.11 7.75 -0.91
C THR A 128 -6.45 7.55 0.57
N ILE A 129 -5.67 6.73 1.29
CA ILE A 129 -5.82 6.56 2.74
C ILE A 129 -5.49 7.87 3.46
N GLU A 130 -4.39 8.55 3.11
CA GLU A 130 -3.99 9.81 3.73
C GLU A 130 -5.03 10.92 3.48
N GLU A 131 -5.55 11.01 2.26
CA GLU A 131 -6.63 11.94 1.92
C GLU A 131 -7.90 11.64 2.72
N GLY A 132 -8.26 10.37 2.87
CA GLY A 132 -9.37 9.94 3.72
C GLY A 132 -9.18 10.34 5.19
N ILE A 133 -8.00 10.10 5.75
CA ILE A 133 -7.64 10.49 7.13
C ILE A 133 -7.73 12.02 7.28
N ARG A 134 -7.20 12.78 6.32
CA ARG A 134 -7.24 14.24 6.32
C ARG A 134 -8.68 14.76 6.25
N ALA A 135 -9.51 14.18 5.40
CA ALA A 135 -10.92 14.53 5.25
C ALA A 135 -11.75 14.20 6.51
N VAL A 136 -11.43 13.11 7.22
CA VAL A 136 -12.04 12.81 8.52
C VAL A 136 -11.56 13.81 9.58
N GLY A 137 -10.27 14.13 9.63
CA GLY A 137 -9.71 15.10 10.56
C GLY A 137 -10.32 16.50 10.42
N THR A 138 -10.64 16.94 9.20
CA THR A 138 -11.34 18.22 8.96
C THR A 138 -12.81 18.18 9.36
N LYS A 139 -13.49 17.03 9.26
CA LYS A 139 -14.88 16.86 9.73
C LYS A 139 -15.02 16.68 11.24
N VAL A 140 -13.97 16.21 11.92
CA VAL A 140 -13.94 16.07 13.39
C VAL A 140 -13.61 17.39 14.09
N LYS A 141 -12.87 18.31 13.46
CA LYS A 141 -12.55 19.64 14.03
C LYS A 141 -13.81 20.48 14.42
N PRO A 142 -14.88 20.55 13.62
CA PRO A 142 -16.12 21.21 14.02
C PRO A 142 -16.85 20.53 15.19
N LEU A 143 -16.72 19.21 15.33
CA LEU A 143 -17.36 18.43 16.40
C LEU A 143 -16.64 18.58 17.75
N LEU A 144 -15.31 18.79 17.72
CA LEU A 144 -14.54 19.14 18.92
C LEU A 144 -14.80 20.59 19.38
N HIS A 145 -15.26 21.47 18.49
CA HIS A 145 -15.67 22.84 18.86
C HIS A 145 -17.11 22.94 19.38
N LEU A 146 -17.93 21.88 19.22
CA LEU A 146 -19.27 21.78 19.81
C LEU A 146 -19.27 21.18 21.22
N GLY A 147 -18.12 20.72 21.71
CA GLY A 147 -17.87 20.42 23.12
C GLY A 147 -17.32 21.64 23.85
N CYS A 148 -18.13 22.68 24.04
CA CYS A 148 -17.83 23.78 24.96
C CYS A 148 -17.68 23.26 26.40
N CYS A 149 -16.53 22.68 26.74
CA CYS A 149 -16.11 22.44 28.12
C CYS A 149 -15.32 23.64 28.69
N ASP A 150 -14.90 24.59 27.84
CA ASP A 150 -14.10 25.73 28.28
C ASP A 150 -14.94 26.83 28.98
N SER A 151 -16.23 26.97 28.65
CA SER A 151 -17.10 27.95 29.31
C SER A 151 -17.59 27.50 30.69
N LEU A 152 -17.73 26.19 30.92
CA LEU A 152 -18.10 25.63 32.22
C LEU A 152 -16.94 25.68 33.24
N CYS A 153 -15.70 25.47 32.79
CA CYS A 153 -14.52 25.56 33.66
C CYS A 153 -14.24 27.01 34.12
N ILE A 154 -14.39 28.00 33.25
CA ILE A 154 -14.18 29.42 33.64
C ILE A 154 -15.26 29.89 34.62
N THR A 155 -16.52 29.48 34.41
CA THR A 155 -17.63 29.90 35.27
C THR A 155 -17.57 29.26 36.67
N MET A 156 -17.07 28.02 36.80
CA MET A 156 -16.91 27.37 38.10
C MET A 156 -15.74 27.95 38.92
N SER A 157 -14.62 28.32 38.28
CA SER A 157 -13.48 28.95 38.95
C SER A 157 -13.83 30.33 39.51
N GLN A 158 -14.55 31.17 38.75
CA GLN A 158 -14.98 32.49 39.22
C GLN A 158 -15.99 32.41 40.37
N LYS A 159 -16.87 31.39 40.39
CA LYS A 159 -17.85 31.18 41.46
C LYS A 159 -17.24 30.62 42.75
N LEU A 160 -16.11 29.92 42.65
CA LEU A 160 -15.33 29.44 43.80
C LEU A 160 -14.47 30.55 44.40
N GLU A 161 -13.86 31.42 43.59
CA GLU A 161 -13.12 32.60 44.07
C GLU A 161 -14.01 33.63 44.77
N GLN A 162 -15.22 33.90 44.26
CA GLN A 162 -16.16 34.80 44.93
C GLN A 162 -16.72 34.23 46.25
N ARG A 163 -16.75 32.89 46.40
CA ARG A 163 -17.14 32.23 47.66
C ARG A 163 -16.01 32.20 48.68
N ALA A 164 -14.75 32.17 48.24
CA ALA A 164 -13.60 32.28 49.13
C ALA A 164 -13.43 33.72 49.65
N ASN A 165 -13.65 34.74 48.80
CA ASN A 165 -13.44 36.14 49.17
C ASN A 165 -14.61 36.78 49.97
N SER A 166 -15.75 36.09 50.10
CA SER A 166 -16.88 36.53 50.92
C SER A 166 -16.92 35.88 52.31
N LYS A 167 -15.97 34.99 52.62
CA LYS A 167 -15.74 34.44 53.95
C LYS A 167 -14.36 34.90 54.43
N GLY A 168 -14.32 36.16 54.89
CA GLY A 168 -13.09 36.82 55.32
C GLY A 168 -12.33 36.06 56.41
N LEU A 169 -11.01 36.04 56.22
CA LEU A 169 -9.99 36.18 57.25
C LEU A 169 -9.00 37.22 56.74
#